data_AF-A0A845YXM4-F1
#
_entry.id   AF-A0A845YXM4-F1
#
_cell.length_a   1.000
_cell.length_b   1.000
_cell.length_c   1.000
_cell.angle_alpha   90.00
_cell.angle_beta   90.00
_cell.angle_gamma   90.00
#
_symmetry.space_group_name_H-M   'P 1'
#
loop_
_entity.id
_entity.type
_entity.pdbx_description
1 polymer ?
#
loop_
_entity_poly.entity_id
_entity_poly.type
_entity_poly.pdbx_seq_one_letter_code
_entity_poly.pdbx_strand_id
1 'polypeptide(L)' 'MERHGCLLNRFSFMPDLEDLLGRKIDVATVKGLRDPFRERILSQAIHL' A
#
# COMPACT_ATOMS: atom_id res chain seq x y z
N MET A 1 -6.40 -14.61 13.73
CA MET A 1 -4.95 -14.66 13.98
C MET A 1 -4.33 -13.47 13.27
N GLU A 2 -4.54 -12.29 13.86
CA GLU A 2 -3.94 -11.01 13.48
C GLU A 2 -2.41 -11.10 13.41
N ARG A 3 -1.88 -11.21 12.18
CA ARG A 3 -0.45 -11.15 11.93
C ARG A 3 -0.03 -9.68 11.93
N HIS A 4 0.66 -9.31 13.00
CA HIS A 4 1.39 -8.05 13.13
C HIS A 4 2.21 -7.83 11.85
N GLY A 5 2.00 -6.65 11.23
CA GLY A 5 2.64 -6.24 9.98
C GLY A 5 4.15 -6.18 10.14
N CYS A 6 4.80 -7.31 9.89
CA CYS A 6 6.25 -7.43 9.83
C CYS A 6 6.69 -6.66 8.58
N LEU A 7 7.61 -5.71 8.73
CA LEU A 7 8.14 -4.90 7.62
C LEU A 7 8.63 -5.78 6.44
N LEU A 8 9.08 -7.00 6.73
CA LEU A 8 9.46 -8.05 5.76
C LEU A 8 8.33 -8.46 4.81
N ASN A 9 7.08 -8.47 5.27
CA ASN A 9 5.93 -8.85 4.43
C ASN A 9 5.64 -7.79 3.35
N ARG A 10 6.07 -6.54 3.55
CA ARG A 10 5.90 -5.45 2.57
C ARG A 10 6.88 -5.60 1.42
N PHE A 11 8.09 -6.09 1.71
CA PHE A 11 9.15 -6.30 0.73
C PHE A 11 8.91 -7.52 -0.17
N SER A 12 8.23 -8.57 0.32
CA SER A 12 7.85 -9.71 -0.52
C SER A 12 6.58 -9.46 -1.34
N PHE A 13 5.66 -8.64 -0.83
CA PHE A 13 4.37 -8.39 -1.46
C PHE A 13 4.42 -7.46 -2.69
N MET A 14 5.33 -6.48 -2.70
CA MET A 14 5.45 -5.55 -3.82
C MET A 14 5.93 -6.24 -5.11
N PRO A 15 7.00 -7.07 -5.10
CA PRO A 15 7.43 -7.80 -6.30
C PRO A 15 6.33 -8.70 -6.89
N ASP A 16 5.61 -9.45 -6.05
CA ASP A 16 4.52 -10.34 -6.51
C ASP A 16 3.37 -9.57 -7.17
N LEU A 17 3.04 -8.39 -6.64
CA LEU A 17 2.02 -7.51 -7.23
C LEU A 17 2.49 -6.86 -8.54
N GLU A 18 3.75 -6.44 -8.61
CA GLU A 18 4.32 -5.87 -9.82
C GLU A 18 4.39 -6.90 -10.95
N ASP A 19 4.72 -8.15 -10.64
CA ASP A 19 4.67 -9.28 -11.58
C ASP A 19 3.24 -9.56 -12.04
N LEU A 20 2.29 -9.68 -11.10
CA LEU A 20 0.88 -9.93 -11.40
C LEU A 20 0.24 -8.85 -12.29
N LEU A 21 0.55 -7.58 -12.02
CA LEU A 21 -0.03 -6.44 -12.74
C LEU A 21 0.81 -6.01 -13.95
N GLY A 22 2.02 -6.56 -14.11
CA GLY A 22 2.95 -6.22 -15.19
C GLY A 22 3.40 -4.76 -15.20
N ARG A 23 3.33 -4.07 -14.06
CA ARG A 23 3.61 -2.63 -13.94
C ARG A 23 4.19 -2.32 -12.57
N LYS A 24 4.93 -1.21 -12.47
CA LYS A 24 5.39 -0.71 -11.17
C LYS A 24 4.22 -0.33 -10.28
N ILE A 25 4.30 -0.74 -9.01
CA ILE A 25 3.26 -0.51 -7.99
C ILE A 25 3.93 0.09 -6.76
N ASP A 26 3.31 1.13 -6.20
CA ASP A 26 3.64 1.63 -4.88
C ASP A 26 2.48 1.34 -3.92
N VAL A 27 2.81 0.84 -2.73
CA VAL A 27 1.83 0.46 -1.72
C VAL A 27 2.00 1.36 -0.52
N ALA A 28 0.99 2.18 -0.24
CA ALA A 28 0.92 3.02 0.95
C ALA A 28 -0.13 2.47 1.93
N THR A 29 0.18 2.48 3.23
CA THR A 29 -0.84 2.28 4.27
C THR A 29 -1.35 3.64 4.71
N VAL A 30 -2.63 3.72 5.11
CA VAL A 30 -3.22 4.98 5.60
C VAL A 30 -2.44 5.56 6.78
N LYS A 31 -1.88 4.70 7.64
CA LYS A 31 -1.02 5.11 8.78
C LYS A 31 0.35 5.64 8.34
N GLY A 32 0.83 5.27 7.16
CA GLY A 32 2.12 5.73 6.61
C GLY A 32 2.00 6.98 5.73
N LEU A 33 0.79 7.45 5.44
CA LEU A 33 0.56 8.69 4.70
C LEU A 33 0.87 9.89 5.59
N ARG A 34 1.60 10.88 5.06
CA ARG A 34 1.78 12.17 5.73
C ARG A 34 0.44 12.91 5.79
N ASP A 35 0.13 13.48 6.96
CA ASP A 35 -1.13 14.18 7.23
C ASP A 35 -1.57 15.17 6.13
N PRO A 36 -0.72 16.05 5.56
CA PRO A 36 -1.15 17.00 4.53
C PRO A 36 -1.63 16.35 3.23
N PHE A 37 -1.25 15.10 2.97
CA PHE A 37 -1.67 14.37 1.76
C PHE A 37 -2.72 13.31 2.05
N ARG A 38 -2.87 12.90 3.31
CA ARG A 38 -3.77 11.82 3.72
C ARG A 38 -5.21 12.11 3.31
N GLU A 39 -5.73 13.29 3.64
CA GLU A 39 -7.12 13.66 3.34
C GLU A 39 -7.38 13.71 1.83
N ARG A 40 -6.47 14.31 1.08
CA ARG A 40 -6.56 14.40 -0.39
C ARG A 40 -6.51 13.03 -1.05
N ILE A 41 -5.62 12.15 -0.59
CA ILE A 41 -5.49 10.78 -1.12
C ILE A 41 -6.74 9.96 -0.81
N LEU A 42 -7.27 10.06 0.41
CA LEU A 42 -8.50 9.35 0.80
C LEU A 42 -9.72 9.83 0.01
N SER A 43 -9.82 11.14 -0.25
CA SER A 43 -10.92 11.69 -1.06
C SER A 43 -10.89 11.24 -2.53
N GLN A 44 -9.71 10.89 -3.06
CA GLN A 44 -9.54 10.44 -4.45
C GLN A 44 -9.41 8.93 -4.58
N ALA A 45 -9.36 8.20 -3.46
CA ALA A 45 -9.22 6.76 -3.46
C ALA A 45 -10.47 6.11 -4.08
N ILE A 46 -10.24 5.23 -5.05
CA ILE A 46 -11.31 4.42 -5.62
C ILE A 46 -11.41 3.14 -4.78
N HIS A 47 -12.59 2.91 -4.20
CA HIS A 47 -12.91 1.65 -3.56
C HIS A 47 -13.26 0.62 -4.64
N LEU A 48 -12.46 -0.45 -4.69
CA LEU A 48 -12.69 -1.62 -5.53
C LEU A 48 -13.67 -2.58 -4.86
#